data_AF-A0A017T533-F1
#
_entry.id   AF-A0A017T533-F1
#
_cell.length_a   1.000
_cell.length_b   1.000
_cell.length_c   1.000
_cell.angle_alpha   90.00
_cell.angle_beta   90.00
_cell.angle_gamma   90.00
#
_symmetry.space_group_name_H-M   'P 1'
#
loop_
_entity.id
_entity.type
_entity.pdbx_description
1 polymer ?
#
loop_
_entity_poly.entity_id
_entity_poly.type
_entity_poly.pdbx_seq_one_letter_code
_entity_poly.pdbx_strand_id
1 'polypeptide(L)'
;MSLTAAAPIAAAVTLAVATVSALALAVSAGGCRQRSTARVEGRITPPPGAPGALVLPLDGARDPFPVVPGTGAFTARYGAIHVQPASIHLFVHIPGRHPLILKPERDFKLQPRDGDLVASATFDTAQIPLPRLLPLTCLSEACTADLPADADGCRASAILLDGPRATLLAPGERDVKAGAKIRAPLPMREGRPRSLVLVATCKNDDYVSDVAEFDNP
;
A
#
# COMPACT_ATOMS: atom_id res chain seq x y z
N MET A 1 -24.13 2.58 -78.95
CA MET A 1 -23.16 3.49 -78.30
C MET A 1 -23.63 3.72 -76.88
N SER A 2 -22.66 3.73 -75.95
CA SER A 2 -22.71 3.87 -74.48
C SER A 2 -23.80 4.81 -73.94
N LEU A 3 -24.35 4.68 -72.72
CA LEU A 3 -23.71 4.78 -71.39
C LEU A 3 -24.62 4.10 -70.33
N THR A 4 -24.09 3.11 -69.59
CA THR A 4 -23.73 3.14 -68.15
C THR A 4 -24.83 3.45 -67.12
N ALA A 5 -24.95 2.49 -66.21
CA ALA A 5 -25.70 2.53 -64.96
C ALA A 5 -25.12 3.51 -63.92
N ALA A 6 -25.98 4.02 -63.04
CA ALA A 6 -25.64 4.32 -61.64
C ALA A 6 -26.94 4.56 -60.84
N ALA A 7 -27.44 3.51 -60.18
CA ALA A 7 -28.40 3.65 -59.09
C ALA A 7 -27.69 4.29 -57.86
N PRO A 8 -28.40 5.05 -57.01
CA PRO A 8 -27.78 5.88 -55.98
C PRO A 8 -27.32 5.03 -54.78
N ILE A 9 -26.08 4.53 -54.85
CA ILE A 9 -25.37 3.92 -53.71
C ILE A 9 -24.97 4.99 -52.66
N ALA A 10 -25.10 6.27 -52.98
CA ALA A 10 -24.66 7.37 -52.13
C ALA A 10 -25.53 7.62 -50.88
N ALA A 11 -26.79 7.14 -50.84
CA ALA A 11 -27.71 7.42 -49.73
C ALA A 11 -27.69 6.35 -48.61
N ALA A 12 -27.26 5.13 -48.91
CA ALA A 12 -27.23 4.04 -47.93
C ALA A 12 -25.95 4.05 -47.07
N VAL A 13 -24.85 4.61 -47.59
CA VAL A 13 -23.57 4.65 -46.85
C VAL A 13 -23.56 5.73 -45.76
N THR A 14 -24.35 6.79 -45.92
CA THR A 14 -24.38 7.91 -44.94
C THR A 14 -25.09 7.56 -43.64
N LEU A 15 -26.05 6.63 -43.65
CA LEU A 15 -26.78 6.18 -42.44
C LEU A 15 -26.03 5.09 -41.65
N ALA A 16 -25.12 4.35 -42.28
CA ALA A 16 -24.28 3.38 -41.60
C ALA A 16 -23.11 4.04 -40.83
N VAL A 17 -22.60 5.18 -41.32
CA VAL A 17 -21.48 5.88 -40.66
C VAL A 17 -21.94 6.67 -39.42
N ALA A 18 -23.20 7.11 -39.37
CA ALA A 18 -23.74 7.81 -38.21
C ALA A 18 -24.06 6.87 -37.02
N THR A 19 -24.48 5.62 -37.30
CA THR A 19 -24.82 4.65 -36.25
C THR A 19 -23.59 3.95 -35.66
N VAL A 20 -22.51 3.77 -36.43
CA VAL A 20 -21.23 3.27 -35.90
C VAL A 20 -20.52 4.31 -35.04
N SER A 21 -20.64 5.60 -35.37
CA SER A 21 -20.03 6.69 -34.59
C SER A 21 -20.70 6.87 -33.22
N ALA A 22 -22.01 6.65 -33.11
CA ALA A 22 -22.72 6.66 -31.83
C ALA A 22 -22.35 5.46 -30.94
N LEU A 23 -22.09 4.29 -31.53
CA LEU A 23 -21.63 3.11 -30.79
C LEU A 23 -20.16 3.24 -30.34
N ALA A 24 -19.31 3.88 -31.14
CA ALA A 24 -17.92 4.16 -30.77
C ALA A 24 -17.81 5.20 -29.65
N LEU A 25 -18.73 6.19 -29.59
CA LEU A 25 -18.80 7.21 -28.54
C LEU A 25 -19.45 6.70 -27.24
N ALA A 26 -20.35 5.70 -27.31
CA ALA A 26 -20.89 5.05 -26.12
C ALA A 26 -19.87 4.11 -25.44
N VAL A 27 -18.93 3.53 -26.20
CA VAL A 27 -17.85 2.69 -25.64
C VAL A 27 -16.70 3.51 -25.05
N SER A 28 -16.54 4.78 -25.46
CA SER A 28 -15.48 5.66 -24.95
C SER A 28 -15.92 6.56 -23.79
N ALA A 29 -17.21 6.60 -23.44
CA ALA A 29 -17.73 7.26 -22.23
C ALA A 29 -17.94 6.28 -21.05
N GLY A 30 -17.78 4.97 -21.28
CA GLY A 30 -17.84 3.92 -20.24
C GLY A 30 -16.51 3.64 -19.54
N GLY A 31 -15.45 4.35 -19.91
CA GLY A 31 -14.18 4.36 -19.21
C GLY A 31 -14.26 5.14 -17.89
N CYS A 32 -15.30 4.92 -17.10
CA CYS A 32 -15.22 5.15 -15.66
C CYS A 32 -13.99 4.38 -15.21
N ARG A 33 -12.90 5.12 -14.99
CA ARG A 33 -11.66 4.62 -14.41
C ARG A 33 -12.06 4.13 -13.03
N GLN A 34 -12.50 2.88 -12.97
CA GLN A 34 -13.13 2.27 -11.82
C GLN A 34 -12.08 2.32 -10.73
N ARG A 35 -12.21 3.30 -9.83
CA ARG A 35 -11.33 3.45 -8.68
C ARG A 35 -11.63 2.25 -7.82
N SER A 36 -10.84 1.19 -7.95
CA SER A 36 -10.95 0.03 -7.08
C SER A 36 -10.64 0.48 -5.66
N THR A 37 -11.69 0.72 -4.88
CA THR A 37 -11.59 0.94 -3.46
C THR A 37 -11.43 -0.42 -2.78
N ALA A 38 -10.44 -0.52 -1.89
CA ALA A 38 -10.29 -1.65 -1.00
C ALA A 38 -10.64 -1.20 0.41
N ARG A 39 -11.52 -1.93 1.06
CA ARG A 39 -11.89 -1.69 2.46
C ARG A 39 -11.19 -2.74 3.30
N VAL A 40 -10.22 -2.34 4.10
CA VAL A 40 -9.54 -3.26 5.00
C VAL A 40 -10.14 -3.06 6.38
N GLU A 41 -10.80 -4.10 6.87
CA GLU A 41 -11.33 -4.14 8.23
C GLU A 41 -10.67 -5.27 8.99
N GLY A 42 -10.42 -5.05 10.27
CA GLY A 42 -9.80 -6.09 11.05
C GLY A 42 -9.87 -5.81 12.52
N ARG A 43 -9.44 -6.81 13.26
CA ARG A 43 -9.16 -6.67 14.67
C ARG A 43 -7.75 -7.16 14.88
N ILE A 44 -6.87 -6.29 15.34
CA ILE A 44 -5.67 -6.77 15.99
C ILE A 44 -6.13 -7.26 17.36
N THR A 45 -5.63 -8.39 17.82
CA THR A 45 -5.69 -8.75 19.23
C THR A 45 -4.37 -8.26 19.83
N PRO A 46 -4.22 -6.95 20.12
CA PRO A 46 -3.05 -6.51 20.86
C PRO A 46 -3.16 -7.11 22.27
N PRO A 47 -2.05 -7.19 23.02
CA PRO A 47 -2.19 -7.25 24.47
C PRO A 47 -3.11 -6.10 24.95
N PRO A 48 -3.89 -6.29 26.03
CA PRO A 48 -4.79 -5.25 26.52
C PRO A 48 -4.02 -3.94 26.78
N GLY A 49 -4.49 -2.84 26.16
CA GLY A 49 -4.01 -1.49 26.50
C GLY A 49 -2.80 -0.97 25.72
N ALA A 50 -2.80 -1.04 24.38
CA ALA A 50 -1.82 -0.34 23.55
C ALA A 50 -2.38 0.95 22.89
N PRO A 51 -2.52 2.07 23.63
CA PRO A 51 -2.74 3.38 23.03
C PRO A 51 -1.69 3.67 21.96
N GLY A 52 -2.10 4.24 20.82
CA GLY A 52 -1.18 4.58 19.72
C GLY A 52 -0.85 3.43 18.78
N ALA A 53 -1.44 2.25 18.95
CA ALA A 53 -1.34 1.19 17.96
C ALA A 53 -2.00 1.60 16.65
N LEU A 54 -1.38 1.24 15.52
CA LEU A 54 -1.83 1.59 14.18
C LEU A 54 -1.49 0.53 13.15
N VAL A 55 -2.22 0.56 12.04
CA VAL A 55 -1.99 -0.26 10.86
C VAL A 55 -1.81 0.65 9.66
N LEU A 56 -0.73 0.51 8.90
CA LEU A 56 -0.44 1.33 7.73
C LEU A 56 -0.24 0.43 6.51
N PRO A 57 -1.05 0.55 5.45
CA PRO A 57 -0.73 -0.10 4.18
C PRO A 57 0.57 0.47 3.62
N LEU A 58 1.49 -0.41 3.24
CA LEU A 58 2.80 -0.01 2.70
C LEU A 58 2.74 0.48 1.24
N ASP A 59 1.54 0.47 0.64
CA ASP A 59 1.34 0.92 -0.73
C ASP A 59 0.00 1.67 -0.87
N GLY A 60 0.05 2.82 -1.53
CA GLY A 60 -1.08 3.69 -1.88
C GLY A 60 -1.86 4.35 -0.73
N ALA A 61 -1.62 4.02 0.54
CA ALA A 61 -2.34 4.66 1.65
C ALA A 61 -1.81 6.07 1.95
N ARG A 62 -2.74 6.99 2.22
CA ARG A 62 -2.41 8.35 2.66
C ARG A 62 -2.25 8.46 4.17
N ASP A 63 -3.08 7.73 4.91
CA ASP A 63 -3.19 7.83 6.36
C ASP A 63 -3.16 6.42 6.98
N PRO A 64 -2.65 6.28 8.21
CA PRO A 64 -2.71 5.03 8.95
C PRO A 64 -4.12 4.79 9.49
N PHE A 65 -4.39 3.53 9.83
CA PHE A 65 -5.61 3.07 10.43
C PHE A 65 -5.38 2.96 11.95
N PRO A 66 -5.93 3.89 12.75
CA PRO A 66 -5.76 3.80 14.19
C PRO A 66 -6.49 2.58 14.75
N VAL A 67 -5.85 1.89 15.69
CA VAL A 67 -6.45 0.76 16.40
C VAL A 67 -7.21 1.27 17.62
N VAL A 68 -8.47 0.88 17.75
CA VAL A 68 -9.32 1.24 18.89
C VAL A 68 -8.78 0.57 20.16
N PRO A 69 -8.38 1.35 21.18
CA PRO A 69 -7.89 0.79 22.44
C PRO A 69 -8.92 -0.13 23.10
N GLY A 70 -8.46 -1.21 23.72
CA GLY A 70 -9.31 -2.16 24.46
C GLY A 70 -10.06 -3.18 23.60
N THR A 71 -10.46 -2.83 22.37
CA THR A 71 -11.10 -3.78 21.44
C THR A 71 -10.14 -4.30 20.37
N GLY A 72 -9.09 -3.54 20.06
CA GLY A 72 -8.14 -3.86 18.99
C GLY A 72 -8.74 -3.74 17.58
N ALA A 73 -9.98 -3.25 17.46
CA ALA A 73 -10.64 -3.07 16.18
C ALA A 73 -9.99 -1.93 15.38
N PHE A 74 -9.86 -2.13 14.08
CA PHE A 74 -9.51 -1.08 13.14
C PHE A 74 -10.33 -1.26 11.87
N THR A 75 -10.76 -0.15 11.30
CA THR A 75 -11.53 -0.13 10.06
C THR A 75 -11.02 1.02 9.24
N ALA A 76 -10.71 0.75 7.97
CA ALA A 76 -10.43 1.81 7.05
C ALA A 76 -10.81 1.46 5.62
N ARG A 77 -11.10 2.52 4.87
CA ARG A 77 -11.24 2.48 3.43
C ARG A 77 -9.98 3.09 2.84
N TYR A 78 -9.38 2.38 1.89
CA TYR A 78 -8.21 2.83 1.19
C TYR A 78 -8.47 2.71 -0.32
N GLY A 79 -8.26 3.81 -1.03
CA GLY A 79 -8.31 3.83 -2.48
C GLY A 79 -6.98 3.34 -3.03
N ALA A 80 -6.92 2.10 -3.50
CA ALA A 80 -5.78 1.59 -4.24
C ALA A 80 -5.79 2.17 -5.65
N ILE A 81 -5.35 3.43 -5.78
CA ILE A 81 -5.17 4.02 -7.10
C ILE A 81 -3.95 3.32 -7.72
N HIS A 82 -4.20 2.34 -8.59
CA HIS A 82 -3.21 1.59 -9.38
C HIS A 82 -2.45 0.44 -8.68
N VAL A 83 -2.85 0.03 -7.48
CA VAL A 83 -2.23 -1.11 -6.79
C VAL A 83 -3.20 -2.28 -6.74
N GLN A 84 -2.74 -3.49 -7.06
CA GLN A 84 -3.56 -4.69 -6.90
C GLN A 84 -3.75 -4.97 -5.40
N PRO A 85 -4.96 -4.92 -4.83
CA PRO A 85 -5.09 -4.96 -3.38
C PRO A 85 -4.56 -6.25 -2.74
N ALA A 86 -4.62 -7.37 -3.48
CA ALA A 86 -4.04 -8.66 -3.10
C ALA A 86 -2.50 -8.66 -2.94
N SER A 87 -1.78 -7.58 -3.24
CA SER A 87 -0.33 -7.48 -3.05
C SER A 87 0.10 -6.51 -1.94
N ILE A 88 -0.87 -5.93 -1.23
CA ILE A 88 -0.63 -4.85 -0.27
C ILE A 88 -0.30 -5.42 1.09
N HIS A 89 0.94 -5.21 1.52
CA HIS A 89 1.40 -5.57 2.85
C HIS A 89 0.95 -4.51 3.85
N LEU A 90 0.57 -4.92 5.05
CA LEU A 90 0.19 -4.01 6.13
C LEU A 90 1.31 -3.97 7.17
N PHE A 91 1.80 -2.78 7.45
CA PHE A 91 2.65 -2.53 8.59
C PHE A 91 1.80 -2.37 9.85
N VAL A 92 2.20 -3.02 10.94
CA VAL A 92 1.53 -2.93 12.23
C VAL A 92 2.53 -2.40 13.25
N HIS A 93 2.18 -1.28 13.86
CA HIS A 93 2.93 -0.72 14.98
C HIS A 93 2.11 -0.81 16.26
N ILE A 94 2.73 -1.36 17.29
CA ILE A 94 2.22 -1.41 18.66
C ILE A 94 3.33 -0.84 19.54
N PRO A 95 3.12 0.30 20.22
CA PRO A 95 4.15 0.88 21.08
C PRO A 95 4.71 -0.11 22.09
N GLY A 96 6.04 -0.13 22.24
CA GLY A 96 6.75 -1.07 23.11
C GLY A 96 6.91 -2.49 22.55
N ARG A 97 6.56 -2.73 21.27
CA ARG A 97 6.78 -4.00 20.58
C ARG A 97 7.53 -3.80 19.27
N HIS A 98 8.20 -4.86 18.84
CA HIS A 98 8.81 -4.89 17.51
C HIS A 98 7.69 -4.81 16.44
N PRO A 99 7.83 -3.96 15.41
CA PRO A 99 6.78 -3.83 14.41
C PRO A 99 6.61 -5.10 13.56
N LEU A 100 5.42 -5.29 13.00
CA LEU A 100 5.05 -6.48 12.23
C LEU A 100 4.66 -6.14 10.79
N ILE A 101 4.76 -7.14 9.92
CA ILE A 101 4.28 -7.07 8.54
C ILE A 101 3.25 -8.16 8.32
N LEU A 102 2.04 -7.76 7.94
CA LEU A 102 0.98 -8.66 7.52
C LEU A 102 1.00 -8.79 6.00
N LYS A 103 1.07 -10.02 5.51
CA LYS A 103 1.02 -10.36 4.08
C LYS A 103 -0.40 -10.80 3.68
N PRO A 104 -0.89 -10.34 2.53
CA PRO A 104 -2.03 -10.95 1.86
C PRO A 104 -1.82 -12.46 1.66
N GLU A 105 -2.92 -13.21 1.69
CA GLU A 105 -3.04 -14.67 1.57
C GLU A 105 -2.37 -15.50 2.67
N ARG A 106 -1.29 -15.00 3.29
CA ARG A 106 -0.65 -15.60 4.46
C ARG A 106 -1.41 -15.26 5.74
N ASP A 107 -1.60 -13.97 6.01
CA ASP A 107 -2.12 -13.48 7.30
C ASP A 107 -3.57 -12.99 7.18
N PHE A 108 -3.99 -12.56 5.99
CA PHE A 108 -5.38 -12.19 5.72
C PHE A 108 -5.74 -12.43 4.26
N LYS A 109 -7.03 -12.65 4.00
CA LYS A 109 -7.58 -12.77 2.65
C LYS A 109 -8.46 -11.58 2.32
N LEU A 110 -8.27 -11.02 1.14
CA LEU A 110 -9.13 -9.99 0.58
C LEU A 110 -10.23 -10.66 -0.25
N GLN A 111 -11.48 -10.48 0.14
CA GLN A 111 -12.63 -11.05 -0.53
C GLN A 111 -13.47 -9.95 -1.19
N PRO A 112 -13.89 -10.13 -2.45
CA PRO A 112 -14.84 -9.22 -3.08
C PRO A 112 -16.16 -9.20 -2.31
N ARG A 113 -16.65 -8.00 -1.97
CA ARG A 113 -17.95 -7.79 -1.34
C ARG A 113 -18.50 -6.42 -1.73
N ASP A 114 -19.70 -6.41 -2.30
CA ASP A 114 -20.43 -5.18 -2.66
C ASP A 114 -19.63 -4.21 -3.56
N GLY A 115 -18.75 -4.74 -4.42
CA GLY A 115 -17.90 -3.94 -5.31
C GLY A 115 -16.58 -3.45 -4.69
N ASP A 116 -16.35 -3.72 -3.40
CA ASP A 116 -15.10 -3.48 -2.69
C ASP A 116 -14.33 -4.78 -2.46
N LEU A 117 -13.01 -4.71 -2.27
CA LEU A 117 -12.24 -5.82 -1.70
C LEU A 117 -12.19 -5.64 -0.18
N VAL A 118 -12.73 -6.62 0.55
CA VAL A 118 -12.85 -6.61 2.01
C VAL A 118 -11.95 -7.68 2.63
N ALA A 119 -11.01 -7.28 3.47
CA ALA A 119 -10.42 -8.18 4.45
C ALA A 119 -11.22 -8.05 5.74
N SER A 120 -11.52 -9.18 6.38
CA SER A 120 -12.06 -9.24 7.73
C SER A 120 -11.32 -10.35 8.46
N ALA A 121 -10.31 -9.97 9.23
CA ALA A 121 -9.46 -10.92 9.94
C ALA A 121 -9.20 -10.46 11.38
N THR A 122 -9.07 -11.43 12.27
CA THR A 122 -8.54 -11.21 13.61
C THR A 122 -7.08 -11.62 13.62
N PHE A 123 -6.20 -10.69 13.98
CA PHE A 123 -4.76 -10.88 13.97
C PHE A 123 -4.25 -11.09 15.39
N ASP A 124 -3.93 -12.33 15.73
CA ASP A 124 -3.18 -12.61 16.94
C ASP A 124 -1.69 -12.30 16.71
N THR A 125 -1.24 -11.17 17.27
CA THR A 125 0.14 -10.69 17.12
C THR A 125 1.20 -11.66 17.66
N ALA A 126 0.81 -12.59 18.55
CA ALA A 126 1.71 -13.62 19.04
C ALA A 126 1.94 -14.77 18.04
N GLN A 127 1.06 -14.93 17.05
CA GLN A 127 1.11 -16.01 16.06
C GLN A 127 1.68 -15.55 14.72
N ILE A 128 1.84 -14.24 14.53
CA ILE A 128 2.38 -13.67 13.30
C ILE A 128 3.91 -13.84 13.30
N PRO A 129 4.50 -14.40 12.23
CA PRO A 129 5.95 -14.50 12.11
C PRO A 129 6.59 -13.12 12.24
N LEU A 130 7.59 -13.02 13.11
CA LEU A 130 8.35 -11.78 13.25
C LEU A 130 9.18 -11.53 11.99
N PRO A 131 9.16 -10.31 11.44
CA PRO A 131 10.11 -9.92 10.41
C PRO A 131 11.55 -10.09 10.91
N ARG A 132 12.47 -10.33 9.98
CA ARG A 132 13.90 -10.34 10.29
C ARG A 132 14.34 -8.93 10.67
N LEU A 133 15.21 -8.83 11.67
CA LEU A 133 15.75 -7.54 12.09
C LEU A 133 16.56 -6.91 10.95
N LEU A 134 16.32 -5.62 10.71
CA LEU A 134 17.07 -4.78 9.80
C LEU A 134 17.90 -3.77 10.60
N PRO A 135 19.20 -4.03 10.83
CA PRO A 135 20.04 -3.19 11.69
C PRO A 135 20.10 -1.75 11.17
N LEU A 136 19.64 -0.82 12.00
CA LEU A 136 19.54 0.59 11.66
C LEU A 136 20.73 1.36 12.22
N THR A 137 21.36 2.16 11.37
CA THR A 137 22.38 3.13 11.77
C THR A 137 21.88 4.53 11.46
N CYS A 138 21.69 5.35 12.48
CA CYS A 138 21.27 6.75 12.33
C CYS A 138 22.44 7.70 12.59
N LEU A 139 22.73 8.54 11.61
CA LEU A 139 23.67 9.66 11.69
C LEU A 139 22.89 10.96 11.47
N SER A 140 23.53 12.12 11.72
CA SER A 140 22.87 13.44 11.70
C SER A 140 22.04 13.72 10.44
N GLU A 141 22.47 13.22 9.29
CA GLU A 141 21.85 13.49 7.98
C GLU A 141 20.98 12.34 7.43
N ALA A 142 21.01 11.16 8.03
CA ALA A 142 20.27 10.00 7.54
C ALA A 142 20.28 8.82 8.51
N CYS A 143 19.23 8.02 8.44
CA CYS A 143 19.26 6.65 8.89
C CYS A 143 19.43 5.70 7.69
N THR A 144 20.26 4.69 7.87
CA THR A 144 20.56 3.68 6.85
C THR A 144 20.50 2.29 7.43
N ALA A 145 20.11 1.33 6.59
CA ALA A 145 20.24 -0.08 6.88
C ALA A 145 20.68 -0.84 5.63
N ASP A 146 21.50 -1.86 5.83
CA ASP A 146 21.98 -2.72 4.75
C ASP A 146 21.04 -3.92 4.62
N LEU A 147 20.47 -4.11 3.44
CA LEU A 147 19.72 -5.33 3.14
C LEU A 147 20.67 -6.52 3.06
N PRO A 148 20.29 -7.69 3.58
CA PRO A 148 21.05 -8.91 3.39
C PRO A 148 21.27 -9.24 1.91
N ALA A 149 22.38 -9.94 1.63
CA ALA A 149 22.76 -10.31 0.26
C ALA A 149 21.83 -11.36 -0.37
N ASP A 150 21.03 -12.06 0.43
CA ASP A 150 20.00 -13.02 0.04
C ASP A 150 18.60 -12.38 -0.14
N ALA A 151 18.47 -11.08 0.12
CA ALA A 151 17.20 -10.36 0.05
C ALA A 151 16.83 -10.03 -1.41
N ASP A 152 15.99 -10.86 -2.04
CA ASP A 152 15.59 -10.73 -3.45
C ASP A 152 14.18 -10.13 -3.64
N GLY A 153 14.02 -9.33 -4.70
CA GLY A 153 12.74 -8.71 -5.09
C GLY A 153 12.16 -7.82 -3.99
N CYS A 154 12.99 -7.00 -3.36
CA CYS A 154 12.60 -6.19 -2.21
C CYS A 154 12.00 -4.84 -2.61
N ARG A 155 10.94 -4.45 -1.91
CA ARG A 155 10.45 -3.07 -1.87
C ARG A 155 10.72 -2.50 -0.48
N ALA A 156 11.40 -1.37 -0.42
CA ALA A 156 11.69 -0.70 0.85
C ALA A 156 10.84 0.55 1.05
N SER A 157 10.55 0.84 2.32
CA SER A 157 9.77 1.98 2.76
C SER A 157 10.33 2.54 4.05
N ALA A 158 10.21 3.86 4.19
CA ALA A 158 10.53 4.58 5.42
C ALA A 158 9.21 5.10 6.02
N ILE A 159 8.99 4.80 7.29
CA ILE A 159 7.77 5.13 8.02
C ILE A 159 8.14 6.07 9.16
N LEU A 160 7.48 7.21 9.21
CA LEU A 160 7.52 8.09 10.38
C LEU A 160 6.43 7.71 11.34
N LEU A 161 6.76 7.75 12.63
CA LEU A 161 5.79 7.60 13.71
C LEU A 161 5.79 8.89 14.54
N ASP A 162 4.59 9.40 14.81
CA ASP A 162 4.34 10.54 15.68
C ASP A 162 3.05 10.30 16.49
N GLY A 163 3.21 9.57 17.60
CA GLY A 163 2.09 9.13 18.44
C GLY A 163 1.09 8.28 17.63
N PRO A 164 -0.19 8.68 17.50
CA PRO A 164 -1.18 7.93 16.72
C PRO A 164 -1.06 8.18 15.20
N ARG A 165 -0.12 9.01 14.75
CA ARG A 165 0.11 9.30 13.33
C ARG A 165 1.29 8.48 12.80
N ALA A 166 1.18 8.11 11.54
CA ALA A 166 2.27 7.52 10.79
C ALA A 166 2.25 8.03 9.34
N THR A 167 3.42 8.37 8.82
CA THR A 167 3.57 8.87 7.45
C THR A 167 4.51 7.96 6.67
N LEU A 168 4.06 7.50 5.51
CA LEU A 168 4.89 6.77 4.56
C LEU A 168 5.66 7.78 3.69
N LEU A 169 6.98 7.85 3.87
CA LEU A 169 7.82 8.88 3.24
C LEU A 169 8.21 8.58 1.79
N ALA A 170 8.12 7.31 1.42
CA ALA A 170 8.34 6.81 0.07
C ALA A 170 7.41 5.62 -0.12
N PRO A 171 6.21 5.81 -0.69
CA PRO A 171 5.31 4.69 -0.96
C PRO A 171 5.97 3.76 -1.97
N GLY A 172 6.39 2.56 -1.53
CA GLY A 172 6.67 1.38 -2.38
C GLY A 172 7.60 1.49 -3.61
N GLU A 173 8.18 2.64 -3.94
CA GLU A 173 8.72 2.94 -5.28
C GLU A 173 10.23 2.73 -5.43
N ARG A 174 10.87 1.95 -4.57
CA ARG A 174 12.25 1.54 -4.82
C ARG A 174 12.35 0.04 -4.71
N ASP A 175 12.28 -0.61 -5.87
CA ASP A 175 12.90 -1.91 -6.05
C ASP A 175 14.36 -1.77 -5.59
N VAL A 176 14.69 -2.43 -4.49
CA VAL A 176 16.04 -2.45 -3.95
C VAL A 176 16.65 -3.80 -4.23
N LYS A 177 17.87 -3.78 -4.74
CA LYS A 177 18.64 -5.00 -4.98
C LYS A 177 19.08 -5.61 -3.66
N ALA A 178 19.30 -6.92 -3.66
CA ALA A 178 19.98 -7.60 -2.57
C ALA A 178 21.33 -6.92 -2.24
N GLY A 179 21.68 -6.83 -0.96
CA GLY A 179 22.90 -6.13 -0.52
C GLY A 179 22.85 -4.60 -0.65
N ALA A 180 21.74 -4.01 -1.09
CA ALA A 180 21.64 -2.56 -1.22
C ALA A 180 21.43 -1.88 0.13
N LYS A 181 21.96 -0.66 0.23
CA LYS A 181 21.73 0.22 1.37
C LYS A 181 20.42 0.98 1.22
N ILE A 182 19.50 0.78 2.15
CA ILE A 182 18.30 1.60 2.31
C ILE A 182 18.70 2.87 3.05
N ARG A 183 18.22 4.03 2.58
CA ARG A 183 18.52 5.34 3.18
C ARG A 183 17.27 6.18 3.34
N ALA A 184 17.01 6.64 4.56
CA ALA A 184 16.05 7.69 4.87
C ALA A 184 16.80 8.96 5.31
N PRO A 185 16.71 10.07 4.54
CA PRO A 185 17.41 11.33 4.88
C PRO A 185 16.82 12.03 6.11
N LEU A 186 17.61 12.85 6.80
CA LEU A 186 17.23 13.74 7.91
C LEU A 186 17.79 15.17 7.65
N PRO A 187 17.11 16.27 8.06
CA PRO A 187 15.76 16.34 8.59
C PRO A 187 14.74 16.20 7.46
N MET A 188 13.64 15.53 7.74
CA MET A 188 12.60 15.32 6.74
C MET A 188 11.73 16.57 6.62
N ARG A 189 11.17 16.80 5.41
CA ARG A 189 10.50 18.06 5.03
C ARG A 189 9.36 18.49 5.96
N GLU A 190 8.85 17.59 6.80
CA GLU A 190 7.71 17.79 7.70
C GLU A 190 8.09 18.17 9.15
N GLY A 191 9.38 18.37 9.44
CA GLY A 191 9.90 18.56 10.80
C GLY A 191 10.73 17.35 11.26
N ARG A 192 11.36 17.43 12.44
CA ARG A 192 12.05 16.26 13.00
C ARG A 192 10.98 15.26 13.43
N PRO A 193 10.90 14.06 12.82
CA PRO A 193 10.00 13.02 13.31
C PRO A 193 10.40 12.60 14.72
N ARG A 194 9.44 12.15 15.52
CA ARG A 194 9.75 11.54 16.83
C ARG A 194 10.37 10.16 16.67
N SER A 195 9.93 9.41 15.66
CA SER A 195 10.53 8.11 15.39
C SER A 195 10.49 7.71 13.92
N LEU A 196 11.42 6.84 13.53
CA LEU A 196 11.54 6.26 12.19
C LEU A 196 11.60 4.73 12.27
N VAL A 197 10.96 4.08 11.31
CA VAL A 197 11.11 2.65 11.03
C VAL A 197 11.46 2.47 9.55
N LEU A 198 12.46 1.63 9.27
CA LEU A 198 12.73 1.13 7.93
C LEU A 198 12.10 -0.25 7.77
N VAL A 199 11.40 -0.43 6.66
CA VAL A 199 10.75 -1.69 6.30
C VAL A 199 11.21 -2.10 4.91
N ALA A 200 11.48 -3.39 4.72
CA ALA A 200 11.62 -3.97 3.40
C ALA A 200 10.81 -5.25 3.28
N THR A 201 9.89 -5.30 2.33
CA THR A 201 9.12 -6.50 1.99
C THR A 201 9.74 -7.15 0.77
N CYS A 202 10.22 -8.38 0.91
CA CYS A 202 10.88 -9.11 -0.16
C CYS A 202 10.09 -10.37 -0.53
N LYS A 203 10.52 -11.04 -1.60
CA LYS A 203 9.91 -12.29 -2.05
C LYS A 203 10.02 -13.40 -1.00
N ASN A 204 11.17 -13.48 -0.34
CA ASN A 204 11.49 -14.59 0.57
C ASN A 204 11.18 -14.24 2.04
N ASP A 205 11.54 -13.04 2.48
CA ASP A 205 11.43 -12.59 3.87
C ASP A 205 10.98 -11.13 3.95
N ASP A 206 10.49 -10.72 5.12
CA ASP A 206 10.31 -9.31 5.45
C ASP A 206 11.37 -8.87 6.45
N TYR A 207 11.79 -7.62 6.33
CA TYR A 207 12.80 -7.01 7.18
C TYR A 207 12.25 -5.74 7.79
N VAL A 208 12.44 -5.56 9.09
CA VAL A 208 11.98 -4.38 9.81
C VAL A 208 13.06 -3.95 10.79
N SER A 209 13.34 -2.64 10.83
CA SER A 209 14.23 -2.09 11.84
C SER A 209 13.54 -1.97 13.18
N ASP A 210 14.32 -1.86 14.24
CA ASP A 210 13.78 -1.28 15.48
C ASP A 210 13.31 0.16 15.24
N VAL A 211 12.48 0.65 16.16
CA VAL A 211 11.99 2.03 16.14
C VAL A 211 13.14 2.94 16.58
N ALA A 212 13.72 3.68 15.64
CA ALA A 212 14.66 4.73 15.99
C ALA A 212 13.88 5.91 16.55
N GLU A 213 14.02 6.16 17.84
CA GLU A 213 13.52 7.37 18.49
C GLU A 213 14.53 8.49 18.30
N PHE A 214 14.03 9.65 17.90
CA PHE A 214 14.81 10.87 17.89
C PHE A 214 14.32 11.70 19.06
N ASP A 215 15.23 12.05 19.96
CA ASP A 215 14.96 13.07 20.94
C ASP A 215 14.45 14.31 20.21
N ASN A 216 13.29 14.83 20.65
CA ASN A 216 12.80 16.11 20.16
C ASN A 216 13.91 17.17 20.31
N PRO A 217 13.98 18.16 19.39
CA PRO A 217 15.00 19.21 19.41
C PRO A 217 15.07 19.99 20.72
#